data_AF-A0A453F8H9-F1
#
_entry.id   AF-A0A453F8H9-F1
#
_cell.length_a   1.000
_cell.length_b   1.000
_cell.length_c   1.000
_cell.angle_alpha   90.00
_cell.angle_beta   90.00
_cell.angle_gamma   90.00
#
_symmetry.space_group_name_H-M   'P 1'
#
loop_
_entity.id
_entity.type
_entity.pdbx_description
1 polymer ?
#
loop_
_entity_poly.entity_id
_entity_poly.type
_entity_poly.pdbx_seq_one_letter_code
_entity_poly.pdbx_strand_id
1 'polypeptide(L)'
;RKRRSGGRGPRGGVRWMPAIRPHQVAGLRVILQKELRNSDISQLGRIVLPKKESEAYLPILTSKDGRSLRMHDLLNAQLWTFKYRYWPNNKSRMYVLENTGDYVRTHNLRVGDFIMIYKDDDKNRFVLNLSSWLLSILVILARSR
;
A
#
# COMPACT_ATOMS: atom_id res chain seq x y z
N ARG A 1 -29.56 8.96 43.19
CA ARG A 1 -29.48 7.47 43.18
C ARG A 1 -29.51 6.99 41.72
N LYS A 2 -28.43 6.34 41.26
CA LYS A 2 -28.24 5.41 40.11
C LYS A 2 -29.37 5.26 39.07
N ARG A 3 -29.09 5.51 37.76
CA ARG A 3 -28.82 4.54 36.64
C ARG A 3 -30.11 3.86 36.08
N ARG A 4 -30.36 3.60 34.78
CA ARG A 4 -29.53 3.34 33.58
C ARG A 4 -30.50 3.22 32.36
N SER A 5 -30.24 3.88 31.22
CA SER A 5 -29.69 3.36 29.94
C SER A 5 -30.61 2.51 29.04
N GLY A 6 -30.76 2.93 27.78
CA GLY A 6 -31.39 2.11 26.73
C GLY A 6 -31.23 2.64 25.29
N GLY A 7 -30.10 3.26 24.93
CA GLY A 7 -29.81 3.62 23.53
C GLY A 7 -29.08 2.50 22.81
N ARG A 8 -29.76 1.82 21.86
CA ARG A 8 -29.14 0.82 20.97
C ARG A 8 -28.21 1.53 19.99
N GLY A 9 -26.91 1.25 20.07
CA GLY A 9 -25.95 1.66 19.04
C GLY A 9 -26.08 0.79 17.77
N PRO A 10 -25.75 1.32 16.57
CA PRO A 10 -25.78 0.52 15.36
C PRO A 10 -24.64 -0.51 15.34
N ARG A 11 -24.99 -1.74 14.96
CA ARG A 11 -24.06 -2.83 14.67
C ARG A 11 -23.51 -2.66 13.24
N GLY A 12 -22.23 -2.94 13.06
CA GLY A 12 -21.64 -3.19 11.73
C GLY A 12 -21.07 -1.96 11.03
N GLY A 13 -20.21 -1.20 11.70
CA GLY A 13 -19.32 -0.24 11.03
C GLY A 13 -17.90 -0.79 11.04
N VAL A 14 -17.29 -0.92 9.86
CA VAL A 14 -15.83 -1.03 9.74
C VAL A 14 -15.26 0.10 10.57
N ARG A 15 -14.59 -0.23 11.68
CA ARG A 15 -13.96 0.76 12.55
C ARG A 15 -12.87 1.42 11.71
N TRP A 16 -13.19 2.55 11.10
CA TRP A 16 -12.21 3.49 10.62
C TRP A 16 -11.32 3.79 11.82
N MET A 17 -10.13 3.18 11.85
CA MET A 17 -9.09 3.69 12.72
C MET A 17 -8.94 5.18 12.40
N PRO A 18 -8.79 6.07 13.40
CA PRO A 18 -8.53 7.47 13.12
C PRO A 18 -7.36 7.48 12.15
N ALA A 19 -7.63 8.01 10.95
CA ALA A 19 -6.75 7.90 9.81
C ALA A 19 -5.33 8.18 10.30
N ILE A 20 -4.48 7.14 10.28
CA ILE A 20 -3.04 7.36 10.18
C ILE A 20 -2.96 8.15 8.89
N ARG A 21 -2.96 9.49 9.00
CA ARG A 21 -2.78 10.37 7.85
C ARG A 21 -1.53 9.80 7.22
N PRO A 22 -1.59 9.23 6.01
CA PRO A 22 -0.37 8.75 5.37
C PRO A 22 0.58 9.92 5.47
N HIS A 23 1.71 9.70 6.15
CA HIS A 23 2.67 10.76 6.48
C HIS A 23 2.73 11.68 5.28
N GLN A 24 2.27 12.93 5.43
CA GLN A 24 2.39 13.89 4.34
C GLN A 24 3.88 14.17 4.24
N VAL A 25 4.55 13.36 3.44
CA VAL A 25 5.91 13.62 3.03
C VAL A 25 5.79 14.77 2.05
N ALA A 26 6.36 15.92 2.40
CA ALA A 26 6.27 17.13 1.59
C ALA A 26 6.68 16.82 0.14
N GLY A 27 5.87 17.28 -0.82
CA GLY A 27 6.08 17.04 -2.25
C GLY A 27 5.69 15.64 -2.76
N LEU A 28 5.22 14.73 -1.91
CA LEU A 28 4.76 13.40 -2.31
C LEU A 28 3.25 13.23 -2.15
N ARG A 29 2.59 12.83 -3.23
CA ARG A 29 1.15 12.53 -3.23
C ARG A 29 0.92 11.03 -3.15
N VAL A 30 0.10 10.59 -2.21
CA VAL A 30 -0.34 9.19 -2.16
C VAL A 30 -1.19 8.89 -3.38
N ILE A 31 -0.85 7.82 -4.11
CA ILE A 31 -1.61 7.38 -5.27
C ILE A 31 -2.23 5.99 -5.10
N LEU A 32 -1.67 5.13 -4.26
CA LEU A 32 -2.17 3.79 -4.04
C LEU A 32 -1.81 3.30 -2.64
N GLN A 33 -2.79 2.69 -1.96
CA GLN A 33 -2.61 1.99 -0.70
C GLN A 33 -3.11 0.55 -0.85
N LYS A 34 -2.34 -0.41 -0.33
CA LYS A 34 -2.69 -1.82 -0.40
C LYS A 34 -2.33 -2.52 0.92
N GLU A 35 -3.35 -3.03 1.60
CA GLU A 35 -3.18 -3.98 2.72
C GLU A 35 -2.78 -5.35 2.15
N LEU A 36 -1.67 -5.91 2.63
CA LEU A 36 -1.13 -7.17 2.16
C LEU A 36 -1.97 -8.35 2.67
N ARG A 37 -2.33 -9.24 1.74
CA ARG A 37 -3.01 -10.52 2.00
C ARG A 37 -2.01 -11.68 1.95
N ASN A 38 -2.46 -12.87 2.36
CA ASN A 38 -1.63 -14.09 2.33
C ASN A 38 -0.97 -14.33 0.96
N SER A 39 -1.69 -14.10 -0.13
CA SER A 39 -1.17 -14.24 -1.48
C SER A 39 -0.03 -13.26 -1.79
N ASP A 40 -0.11 -12.04 -1.23
CA ASP A 40 0.80 -10.93 -1.54
C ASP A 40 2.19 -11.13 -0.92
N ILE A 41 2.26 -11.86 0.21
CA ILE A 41 3.52 -12.22 0.89
C ILE A 41 3.99 -13.65 0.59
N SER A 42 3.34 -14.33 -0.36
CA SER A 42 3.70 -15.71 -0.72
C SER A 42 5.03 -15.77 -1.49
N GLN A 43 5.59 -16.98 -1.58
CA GLN A 43 6.81 -17.24 -2.37
C GLN A 43 6.65 -16.95 -3.86
N LEU A 44 5.42 -16.75 -4.35
CA LEU A 44 5.16 -16.36 -5.72
C LEU A 44 5.69 -14.95 -6.06
N GLY A 45 5.97 -14.11 -5.05
CA GLY A 45 6.58 -12.80 -5.25
C GLY A 45 5.72 -11.85 -6.07
N ARG A 46 4.40 -11.86 -5.81
CA ARG A 46 3.41 -11.07 -6.53
C ARG A 46 2.45 -10.37 -5.57
N ILE A 47 2.21 -9.07 -5.79
CA ILE A 47 1.25 -8.28 -5.02
C ILE A 47 0.13 -7.82 -5.95
N VAL A 48 -1.12 -8.13 -5.60
CA VAL A 48 -2.29 -7.69 -6.36
C VAL A 48 -2.67 -6.26 -5.96
N LEU A 49 -2.70 -5.37 -6.94
CA LEU A 49 -2.98 -3.96 -6.75
C LEU A 49 -4.49 -3.65 -6.87
N PRO A 50 -5.00 -2.66 -6.10
CA PRO A 50 -6.33 -2.10 -6.33
C PRO A 50 -6.48 -1.57 -7.76
N LYS A 51 -7.54 -2.01 -8.43
CA LYS A 51 -7.77 -1.72 -9.86
C LYS A 51 -7.95 -0.22 -10.12
N LYS A 52 -8.82 0.43 -9.35
CA LYS A 52 -9.22 1.83 -9.58
C LYS A 52 -8.00 2.76 -9.54
N GLU A 53 -7.16 2.60 -8.53
CA GLU A 53 -5.95 3.38 -8.32
C GLU A 53 -4.88 3.05 -9.36
N SER A 54 -4.76 1.77 -9.74
CA SER A 54 -3.84 1.34 -10.80
C SER A 54 -4.18 2.00 -12.14
N GLU A 55 -5.45 2.04 -12.52
CA GLU A 55 -5.89 2.64 -13.78
C GLU A 55 -5.81 4.18 -13.75
N ALA A 56 -6.04 4.79 -12.60
CA ALA A 56 -6.04 6.24 -12.46
C ALA A 56 -4.63 6.86 -12.38
N TYR A 57 -3.68 6.18 -11.74
CA TYR A 57 -2.43 6.82 -11.33
C TYR A 57 -1.15 6.08 -11.71
N LEU A 58 -1.23 4.78 -11.98
CA LEU A 58 -0.09 4.02 -12.50
C LEU A 58 -0.07 4.12 -14.02
N PRO A 59 1.11 3.97 -14.63
CA PRO A 59 1.23 4.34 -16.02
C PRO A 59 0.55 3.25 -16.89
N ILE A 60 -0.28 3.68 -17.84
CA ILE A 60 -1.21 2.84 -18.62
C ILE A 60 -0.54 1.62 -19.27
N LEU A 61 -1.18 0.46 -19.17
CA LEU A 61 -0.73 -0.78 -19.81
C LEU A 61 -1.55 -1.06 -21.08
N THR A 62 -0.87 -1.11 -22.23
CA THR A 62 -1.45 -1.46 -23.54
C THR A 62 -1.40 -2.96 -23.84
N SER A 63 -0.46 -3.68 -23.23
CA SER A 63 -0.30 -5.14 -23.33
C SER A 63 -0.32 -5.81 -21.96
N LYS A 64 -0.77 -7.08 -21.93
CA LYS A 64 -0.78 -7.91 -20.72
C LYS A 64 0.61 -8.10 -20.13
N ASP A 65 1.67 -8.05 -20.94
CA ASP A 65 3.03 -8.31 -20.48
C ASP A 65 3.59 -7.25 -19.54
N GLY A 66 2.96 -6.07 -19.56
CA GLY A 66 3.28 -5.00 -18.64
C GLY A 66 4.59 -4.31 -18.98
N ARG A 67 5.22 -3.72 -17.96
CA ARG A 67 6.53 -3.06 -18.05
C ARG A 67 7.24 -3.07 -16.71
N SER A 68 8.53 -2.78 -16.73
CA SER A 68 9.28 -2.49 -15.50
C SER A 68 8.80 -1.18 -14.87
N LEU A 69 8.66 -1.18 -13.54
CA LEU A 69 8.26 -0.02 -12.75
C LEU A 69 9.25 0.19 -11.62
N ARG A 70 9.97 1.32 -11.69
CA ARG A 70 10.99 1.70 -10.71
C ARG A 70 10.36 2.53 -9.61
N MET A 71 10.64 2.19 -8.36
CA MET A 71 10.13 2.89 -7.18
C MET A 71 11.25 3.09 -6.16
N HIS A 72 11.43 4.32 -5.69
CA HIS A 72 12.39 4.62 -4.65
C HIS A 72 11.81 4.29 -3.28
N ASP A 73 12.58 3.61 -2.45
CA ASP A 73 12.27 3.39 -1.05
C ASP A 73 12.40 4.72 -0.29
N LEU A 74 11.34 5.10 0.42
CA LEU A 74 11.31 6.34 1.19
C LEU A 74 12.33 6.34 2.33
N LEU A 75 12.54 5.20 2.99
CA LEU A 75 13.35 5.12 4.21
C LEU A 75 14.77 4.67 3.92
N ASN A 76 14.92 3.70 3.02
CA ASN A 76 16.21 3.04 2.80
C ASN A 76 17.00 3.59 1.61
N ALA A 77 16.47 4.61 0.92
CA ALA A 77 17.03 5.19 -0.31
C ALA A 77 17.33 4.15 -1.43
N GLN A 78 16.81 2.93 -1.30
CA GLN A 78 17.00 1.84 -2.24
C GLN A 78 16.07 1.99 -3.44
N LEU A 79 16.54 1.63 -4.64
CA LEU A 79 15.70 1.59 -5.84
C LEU A 79 15.18 0.17 -6.08
N TRP A 80 13.87 0.01 -6.07
CA TRP A 80 13.22 -1.25 -6.37
C TRP A 80 12.69 -1.25 -7.80
N THR A 81 12.92 -2.35 -8.53
CA THR A 81 12.39 -2.55 -9.88
C THR A 81 11.42 -3.73 -9.89
N PHE A 82 10.15 -3.44 -10.05
CA PHE A 82 9.09 -4.44 -10.17
C PHE A 82 8.69 -4.63 -11.61
N LYS A 83 8.02 -5.75 -11.91
CA LYS A 83 7.26 -5.88 -13.15
C LYS A 83 5.81 -5.55 -12.88
N TYR A 84 5.34 -4.44 -13.45
CA TYR A 84 3.95 -4.01 -13.36
C TYR A 84 3.19 -4.51 -14.59
N ARG A 85 2.24 -5.41 -14.37
CA ARG A 85 1.45 -6.05 -15.45
C ARG A 85 -0.01 -6.21 -15.06
N TYR A 86 -0.81 -6.78 -15.98
CA TYR A 86 -2.15 -7.23 -15.66
C TYR A 86 -2.41 -8.67 -16.11
N TRP A 87 -3.37 -9.32 -15.45
CA TRP A 87 -4.00 -10.54 -15.90
C TRP A 87 -5.41 -10.24 -16.42
N PRO A 88 -5.83 -10.84 -17.54
CA PRO A 88 -7.22 -10.82 -17.95
C PRO A 88 -8.10 -11.40 -16.83
N ASN A 89 -9.21 -10.73 -16.52
CA ASN A 89 -10.19 -11.19 -15.55
C ASN A 89 -11.59 -10.89 -16.07
N ASN A 90 -12.24 -11.88 -16.68
CA ASN A 90 -13.48 -11.72 -17.45
C ASN A 90 -13.32 -10.60 -18.50
N LYS A 91 -14.25 -9.63 -18.54
CA LYS A 91 -14.16 -8.43 -19.40
C LYS A 91 -13.29 -7.32 -18.79
N SER A 92 -12.47 -7.64 -17.79
CA SER A 92 -11.67 -6.67 -17.03
C SER A 92 -10.23 -7.13 -16.81
N ARG A 93 -9.54 -6.46 -15.90
CA ARG A 93 -8.12 -6.62 -15.62
C ARG A 93 -7.88 -6.71 -14.11
N MET A 94 -6.94 -7.57 -13.72
CA MET A 94 -6.35 -7.61 -12.38
C MET A 94 -4.91 -7.15 -12.48
N TYR A 95 -4.55 -6.09 -11.77
CA TYR A 95 -3.21 -5.49 -11.82
C TYR A 95 -2.30 -6.10 -10.77
N VAL A 96 -1.05 -6.36 -11.14
CA VAL A 96 -0.09 -7.10 -10.30
C VAL A 96 1.29 -6.47 -10.41
N LEU A 97 1.98 -6.35 -9.27
CA LEU A 97 3.43 -6.20 -9.21
C LEU A 97 4.04 -7.58 -9.05
N GLU A 98 4.94 -7.98 -9.95
CA GLU A 98 5.78 -9.17 -9.82
C GLU A 98 7.21 -8.76 -9.42
N ASN A 99 8.02 -9.74 -9.02
CA ASN A 99 9.36 -9.56 -8.46
C ASN A 99 9.34 -8.81 -7.12
N THR A 100 8.31 -9.03 -6.30
CA THR A 100 8.15 -8.36 -4.99
C THR A 100 8.82 -9.13 -3.84
N GLY A 101 9.29 -10.36 -4.08
CA GLY A 101 9.79 -11.25 -3.01
C GLY A 101 10.93 -10.65 -2.20
N ASP A 102 11.92 -10.04 -2.86
CA ASP A 102 13.05 -9.41 -2.17
C ASP A 102 12.61 -8.18 -1.38
N TYR A 103 11.70 -7.37 -1.95
CA TYR A 103 11.13 -6.23 -1.23
C TYR A 103 10.40 -6.66 0.05
N VAL A 104 9.56 -7.70 -0.04
CA VAL A 104 8.84 -8.28 1.09
C VAL A 104 9.80 -8.80 2.16
N ARG A 105 10.86 -9.51 1.75
CA ARG A 105 11.84 -10.10 2.67
C ARG A 105 12.70 -9.04 3.35
N THR A 106 13.25 -8.08 2.60
CA THR A 106 14.08 -6.99 3.14
C THR A 106 13.33 -6.17 4.18
N HIS A 107 12.03 -5.98 3.99
CA HIS A 107 11.18 -5.20 4.91
C HIS A 107 10.41 -6.04 5.92
N ASN A 108 10.61 -7.37 5.94
CA ASN A 108 9.92 -8.30 6.82
C ASN A 108 8.39 -8.10 6.85
N LEU A 109 7.79 -7.87 5.67
CA LEU A 109 6.37 -7.53 5.55
C LEU A 109 5.48 -8.74 5.88
N ARG A 110 4.37 -8.47 6.57
CA ARG A 110 3.41 -9.47 7.01
C ARG A 110 2.01 -9.18 6.48
N VAL A 111 1.13 -10.15 6.63
CA VAL A 111 -0.29 -9.99 6.35
C VAL A 111 -0.86 -8.91 7.26
N GLY A 112 -1.63 -7.99 6.68
CA GLY A 112 -2.20 -6.84 7.39
C GLY A 112 -1.29 -5.61 7.46
N ASP A 113 -0.02 -5.71 7.07
CA ASP A 113 0.81 -4.53 6.78
C ASP A 113 0.35 -3.86 5.49
N PHE A 114 0.73 -2.60 5.29
CA PHE A 114 0.41 -1.87 4.07
C PHE A 114 1.66 -1.51 3.28
N ILE A 115 1.51 -1.57 1.95
CA ILE A 115 2.36 -0.84 1.03
C ILE A 115 1.63 0.42 0.57
N MET A 116 2.39 1.51 0.46
CA MET A 116 1.94 2.81 0.00
C MET A 116 2.80 3.22 -1.18
N ILE A 117 2.18 3.53 -2.30
CA ILE A 117 2.86 4.12 -3.47
C ILE A 117 2.51 5.59 -3.51
N TYR A 118 3.54 6.41 -3.63
CA TYR A 118 3.47 7.85 -3.80
C TYR A 118 3.96 8.23 -5.19
N LYS A 119 3.48 9.38 -5.64
CA LYS A 119 3.99 10.09 -6.80
C LYS A 119 4.72 11.34 -6.32
N ASP A 120 5.98 11.44 -6.73
CA ASP A 120 6.78 12.66 -6.70
C ASP A 120 6.53 13.34 -8.05
N ASP A 121 5.64 14.33 -8.08
CA ASP A 121 5.20 15.00 -9.30
C ASP A 121 6.36 15.85 -9.88
N ASP A 122 7.17 16.49 -9.03
CA ASP A 122 8.33 17.31 -9.42
C ASP A 122 9.42 16.50 -10.13
N LYS A 123 9.76 15.32 -9.59
CA LYS A 123 10.79 14.43 -10.16
C LYS A 123 10.20 13.37 -11.08
N ASN A 124 8.89 13.42 -11.33
CA ASN A 124 8.12 12.46 -12.12
C ASN A 124 8.44 10.98 -11.79
N ARG A 125 8.60 10.63 -10.50
CA ARG A 125 8.99 9.28 -10.07
C ARG A 125 8.03 8.69 -9.04
N PHE A 126 8.08 7.37 -8.89
CA PHE A 126 7.30 6.66 -7.88
C PHE A 126 8.16 6.43 -6.64
N VAL A 127 7.53 6.54 -5.47
CA VAL A 127 8.16 6.30 -4.16
C VAL A 127 7.33 5.26 -3.42
N LEU A 128 7.97 4.30 -2.80
CA LEU A 128 7.37 3.31 -1.93
C LEU A 128 7.60 3.67 -0.48
N ASN A 129 6.56 3.48 0.31
CA ASN A 129 6.67 3.41 1.76
C ASN A 129 5.92 2.18 2.24
N LEU A 130 6.30 1.70 3.42
CA LEU A 130 5.58 0.68 4.15
C LEU A 130 5.05 1.26 5.45
N SER A 131 3.86 0.83 5.84
CA SER A 131 3.43 0.97 7.23
C SER A 131 3.31 -0.43 7.82
N SER A 132 4.30 -0.76 8.65
CA SER A 132 4.15 -1.85 9.61
C SER A 132 3.41 -1.33 10.83
N TRP A 133 2.52 -2.14 11.38
CA TRP A 133 1.83 -1.83 12.64
C TRP A 133 2.80 -1.50 13.78
N LEU A 134 3.95 -2.17 13.82
CA LEU A 134 4.97 -1.97 14.85
C LEU A 134 5.71 -0.63 14.68
N LEU A 135 6.08 -0.28 13.45
CA LEU A 135 6.74 1.00 13.15
C LEU A 135 5.79 2.19 13.38
N SER A 136 4.50 2.01 13.11
CA SER A 136 3.48 3.03 13.37
C SER A 136 3.40 3.39 14.86
N ILE A 137 3.45 2.39 15.76
CA ILE A 137 3.49 2.61 17.21
C ILE A 137 4.81 3.27 17.63
N LEU A 138 5.94 2.79 17.13
CA LEU A 138 7.26 3.32 17.51
C LEU A 138 7.43 4.79 17.10
N VAL A 139 6.98 5.18 15.91
CA VAL A 139 7.02 6.57 15.44
C VAL A 139 6.12 7.48 16.28
N ILE A 140 4.93 7.00 16.68
CA ILE A 140 4.04 7.73 17.59
C ILE A 140 4.71 7.94 18.95
N LEU A 141 5.34 6.89 19.50
CA LEU A 141 6.03 6.96 20.80
C LEU A 141 7.28 7.86 20.75
N ALA A 142 8.03 7.86 19.64
CA ALA A 142 9.24 8.66 19.47
C ALA A 142 8.96 10.17 19.30
N ARG A 143 7.76 10.56 18.85
CA ARG A 143 7.32 11.97 18.73
C ARG A 143 6.63 12.52 19.99
N SER A 144 6.42 11.68 21.00
CA SER A 144 5.83 12.05 22.30
C SER A 144 6.88 12.37 23.36
N ARG A 145 8.17 12.44 22.98
CA ARG A 145 9.27 12.98 23.78
C ARG A 145 9.79 14.23 23.10
#